data_AF-A0A2S7RQE1-F1
#
_entry.id   AF-A0A2S7RQE1-F1
#
_cell.length_a   1.000
_cell.length_b   1.000
_cell.length_c   1.000
_cell.angle_alpha   90.00
_cell.angle_beta   90.00
_cell.angle_gamma   90.00
#
_symmetry.space_group_name_H-M   'P 1'
#
loop_
_entity.id
_entity.type
_entity.pdbx_description
1 polymer ?
#
loop_
_entity_poly.entity_id
_entity_poly.type
_entity_poly.pdbx_seq_one_letter_code
_entity_poly.pdbx_strand_id
1 'polypeptide(L)'
;MTFFPFVDSNRRPQAEIKKMTEELTQKFHAIDPDLTLTHNDNFIDYGPEVFPKLSKIYWDPRVPNHPMEHFVYSEYLLRYGGYPLYWFTPYDEKIYEYYRKPSGASDSSRQAVKVIDQAILKVIHEYQVHNLFYWNDLFTEKQLEQERLKPYNRPSQFIGPGELVSSPISFTDPKHRPLAAVEKNTEFLETQLDHLDSRLTVIHDDSYIDFGPDIGHFLAECPYDPEEDEPDDPIRYLSHYDYHIYFNETPIYGLSPYSIGTSFHGDFFNGGIANVTYLGLSKELDDAIEVIMRKYMLYNKYYWRNNYSYEDFQEIVRNYKKTWKLN
;
A
#
# COMPACT_ATOMS: atom_id res chain seq x y z
N MET A 1 5.48 27.19 -0.13
CA MET A 1 4.82 25.95 -0.56
C MET A 1 5.58 25.43 -1.76
N THR A 2 6.27 24.31 -1.62
CA THR A 2 6.86 23.56 -2.73
C THR A 2 6.34 22.15 -2.55
N PHE A 3 5.21 21.90 -3.19
CA PHE A 3 4.76 20.56 -3.54
C PHE A 3 5.92 19.98 -4.36
N PHE A 4 6.62 18.97 -3.85
CA PHE A 4 7.48 18.15 -4.69
C PHE A 4 6.54 17.09 -5.25
N PRO A 5 6.04 17.22 -6.49
CA PRO A 5 5.46 16.06 -7.10
C PRO A 5 6.65 15.13 -7.36
N PHE A 6 6.59 13.90 -6.87
CA PHE A 6 7.14 12.83 -7.68
C PHE A 6 6.39 12.91 -9.02
N VAL A 7 6.94 13.67 -9.96
CA VAL A 7 6.50 13.65 -11.36
C VAL A 7 7.19 12.43 -11.91
N ASP A 8 6.60 11.27 -11.69
CA ASP A 8 6.92 10.14 -12.55
C ASP A 8 6.61 10.61 -13.99
N SER A 9 7.64 10.64 -14.84
CA SER A 9 7.51 11.06 -16.23
C SER A 9 6.56 10.17 -17.02
N ASN A 10 6.23 8.99 -16.49
CA ASN A 10 5.26 8.05 -17.05
C ASN A 10 3.83 8.32 -16.56
N ARG A 11 3.61 9.22 -15.59
CA ARG A 11 2.26 9.54 -15.12
C ARG A 11 1.56 10.44 -16.14
N ARG A 12 0.40 9.98 -16.65
CA ARG A 12 -0.49 10.82 -17.47
C ARG A 12 -0.78 12.16 -16.76
N PRO A 13 -0.78 13.30 -17.48
CA PRO A 13 -1.10 14.59 -16.88
C PRO A 13 -2.45 14.56 -16.16
N GLN A 14 -2.51 15.10 -14.94
CA GLN A 14 -3.73 15.07 -14.10
C GLN A 14 -4.94 15.75 -14.76
N ALA A 15 -4.71 16.77 -15.60
CA ALA A 15 -5.77 17.41 -16.36
C ALA A 15 -6.41 16.47 -17.41
N GLU A 16 -5.62 15.59 -18.02
CA GLU A 16 -6.09 14.62 -18.99
C GLU A 16 -6.86 13.49 -18.31
N ILE A 17 -6.35 13.00 -17.17
CA ILE A 17 -7.04 12.01 -16.32
C ILE A 17 -8.40 12.52 -15.89
N LYS A 18 -8.48 13.78 -15.41
CA LYS A 18 -9.74 14.38 -14.99
C LYS A 18 -10.74 14.43 -16.14
N LYS A 19 -10.31 14.91 -17.31
CA LYS A 19 -11.15 14.99 -18.51
C LYS A 19 -11.64 13.59 -18.94
N MET A 20 -10.76 12.60 -18.96
CA MET A 20 -11.08 11.23 -19.32
C MET A 20 -12.06 10.58 -18.34
N THR A 21 -11.88 10.84 -17.04
CA THR A 21 -12.79 10.38 -15.98
C THR A 21 -14.17 11.01 -16.13
N GLU A 22 -14.26 12.30 -16.46
CA GLU A 22 -15.53 12.99 -16.74
C GLU A 22 -16.23 12.38 -17.97
N GLU A 23 -15.49 12.14 -19.07
CA GLU A 23 -16.03 11.52 -20.28
C GLU A 23 -16.52 10.08 -20.04
N LEU A 24 -15.73 9.27 -19.33
CA LEU A 24 -16.12 7.91 -18.94
C LEU A 24 -17.35 7.91 -18.04
N THR A 25 -17.40 8.80 -17.05
CA THR A 25 -18.55 8.95 -16.16
C THR A 25 -19.82 9.25 -16.96
N GLN A 26 -19.75 10.17 -17.94
CA GLN A 26 -20.89 10.47 -18.81
C GLN A 26 -21.32 9.25 -19.65
N LYS A 27 -20.37 8.49 -20.20
CA LYS A 27 -20.66 7.27 -20.96
C LYS A 27 -21.34 6.20 -20.10
N PHE A 28 -20.90 6.00 -18.85
CA PHE A 28 -21.53 5.05 -17.94
C PHE A 28 -22.92 5.52 -17.51
N HIS A 29 -23.11 6.80 -17.15
CA HIS A 29 -24.43 7.34 -16.83
C HIS A 29 -25.43 7.26 -18.01
N ALA A 30 -24.95 7.28 -19.25
CA ALA A 30 -25.80 7.08 -20.43
C ALA A 30 -26.30 5.63 -20.58
N ILE A 31 -25.58 4.66 -20.00
CA ILE A 31 -26.04 3.26 -19.90
C ILE A 31 -27.07 3.15 -18.78
N ASP A 32 -26.71 3.62 -17.59
CA ASP A 32 -27.58 3.65 -16.41
C ASP A 32 -27.09 4.74 -15.42
N PRO A 33 -27.96 5.65 -14.96
CA PRO A 33 -27.59 6.73 -14.05
C PRO A 33 -27.10 6.26 -12.67
N ASP A 34 -27.38 5.02 -12.26
CA ASP A 34 -26.93 4.47 -10.98
C ASP A 34 -25.48 3.94 -11.04
N LEU A 35 -24.84 3.98 -12.21
CA LEU A 35 -23.43 3.63 -12.40
C LEU A 35 -22.51 4.77 -11.96
N THR A 36 -21.70 4.54 -10.94
CA THR A 36 -20.74 5.53 -10.43
C THR A 36 -19.31 5.08 -10.67
N LEU A 37 -18.49 5.96 -11.25
CA LEU A 37 -17.10 5.70 -11.57
C LEU A 37 -16.19 6.42 -10.57
N THR A 38 -15.24 5.70 -9.98
CA THR A 38 -14.19 6.27 -9.14
C THR A 38 -12.84 6.08 -9.84
N HIS A 39 -12.09 7.16 -10.01
CA HIS A 39 -10.68 7.10 -10.43
C HIS A 39 -9.79 6.94 -9.20
N ASN A 40 -8.79 6.08 -9.29
CA ASN A 40 -7.75 5.96 -8.28
C ASN A 40 -6.59 6.88 -8.65
N ASP A 41 -6.51 8.03 -7.98
CA ASP A 41 -5.55 9.11 -8.30
C ASP A 41 -4.08 8.67 -8.28
N ASN A 42 -3.77 7.56 -7.63
CA ASN A 42 -2.42 7.03 -7.50
C ASN A 42 -2.07 5.95 -8.53
N PHE A 43 -2.93 5.72 -9.54
CA PHE A 43 -2.59 4.90 -10.69
C PHE A 43 -1.46 5.55 -11.51
N ILE A 44 -0.44 4.77 -11.85
CA ILE A 44 0.66 5.16 -12.73
C ILE A 44 0.49 4.40 -14.05
N ASP A 45 0.39 5.13 -15.16
CA ASP A 45 0.25 4.53 -16.48
C ASP A 45 1.61 4.18 -17.07
N TYR A 46 2.13 3.00 -16.73
CA TYR A 46 3.35 2.49 -17.35
C TYR A 46 3.10 2.11 -18.82
N GLY A 47 4.08 2.38 -19.69
CA GLY A 47 4.01 2.00 -21.10
C GLY A 47 3.72 0.50 -21.34
N PRO A 48 3.08 0.14 -22.48
CA PRO A 48 2.67 -1.22 -22.81
C PRO A 48 3.83 -2.21 -23.06
N GLU A 49 5.08 -1.76 -23.10
CA GLU A 49 6.30 -2.58 -23.08
C GLU A 49 6.72 -2.98 -21.67
N VAL A 50 6.24 -2.22 -20.67
CA VAL A 50 6.50 -2.35 -19.24
C VAL A 50 5.34 -3.09 -18.59
N PHE A 51 4.09 -2.66 -18.80
CA PHE A 51 2.93 -3.18 -18.06
C PHE A 51 2.60 -4.67 -18.30
N PRO A 52 2.67 -5.25 -19.52
CA PRO A 52 2.45 -6.68 -19.76
C PRO A 52 3.62 -7.58 -19.31
N LYS A 53 4.80 -7.00 -19.08
CA LYS A 53 5.92 -7.67 -18.42
C LYS A 53 5.73 -7.58 -16.90
N LEU A 54 5.38 -6.41 -16.38
CA LEU A 54 5.05 -6.20 -14.96
C LEU A 54 3.78 -6.92 -14.52
N SER A 55 2.82 -7.19 -15.40
CA SER A 55 1.59 -7.90 -15.06
C SER A 55 1.83 -9.36 -14.68
N LYS A 56 2.99 -9.90 -15.06
CA LYS A 56 3.52 -11.20 -14.58
C LYS A 56 4.67 -11.04 -13.57
N ILE A 57 5.17 -9.82 -13.34
CA ILE A 57 6.41 -9.48 -12.62
C ILE A 57 6.18 -8.24 -11.72
N TYR A 58 5.13 -8.20 -10.89
CA TYR A 58 5.05 -7.24 -9.79
C TYR A 58 6.01 -7.64 -8.66
N TRP A 59 7.28 -7.84 -9.02
CA TRP A 59 8.38 -8.22 -8.14
C TRP A 59 9.45 -7.14 -8.28
N ASP A 60 9.72 -6.39 -7.22
CA ASP A 60 10.95 -5.59 -7.12
C ASP A 60 12.13 -6.58 -7.05
N PRO A 61 13.06 -6.59 -8.03
CA PRO A 61 14.17 -7.54 -8.05
C PRO A 61 15.20 -7.31 -6.92
N ARG A 62 15.05 -6.25 -6.11
CA ARG A 62 15.86 -5.99 -4.92
C ARG A 62 15.29 -6.60 -3.65
N VAL A 63 14.04 -7.08 -3.66
CA VAL A 63 13.35 -7.68 -2.50
C VAL A 63 12.85 -9.07 -2.88
N PRO A 64 13.60 -10.14 -2.54
CA PRO A 64 13.13 -11.51 -2.74
C PRO A 64 11.81 -11.73 -1.98
N ASN A 65 10.76 -12.19 -2.66
CA ASN A 65 9.43 -12.52 -2.11
C ASN A 65 8.54 -11.33 -1.66
N HIS A 66 8.47 -10.24 -2.42
CA HIS A 66 7.55 -9.13 -2.15
C HIS A 66 6.06 -9.52 -2.40
N PRO A 67 5.12 -9.29 -1.45
CA PRO A 67 3.70 -9.66 -1.56
C PRO A 67 2.90 -8.65 -2.42
N MET A 68 3.49 -8.18 -3.52
CA MET A 68 2.81 -7.25 -4.43
C MET A 68 1.75 -7.94 -5.31
N GLU A 69 1.67 -9.26 -5.25
CA GLU A 69 0.65 -10.10 -5.89
C GLU A 69 -0.79 -9.82 -5.40
N HIS A 70 -0.96 -9.09 -4.29
CA HIS A 70 -2.28 -8.72 -3.72
C HIS A 70 -2.72 -7.27 -3.96
N PHE A 71 -1.91 -6.45 -4.64
CA PHE A 71 -2.26 -5.06 -4.93
C PHE A 71 -3.04 -5.00 -6.26
N VAL A 72 -4.36 -4.84 -6.17
CA VAL A 72 -5.19 -4.59 -7.36
C VAL A 72 -5.05 -3.12 -7.76
N TYR A 73 -4.05 -2.84 -8.61
CA TYR A 73 -3.89 -1.54 -9.28
C TYR A 73 -5.01 -1.35 -10.32
N SER A 74 -6.23 -1.03 -9.89
CA SER A 74 -7.24 -0.53 -10.80
C SER A 74 -7.05 0.97 -11.01
N GLU A 75 -7.09 1.46 -12.25
CA GLU A 75 -7.23 2.89 -12.51
C GLU A 75 -8.64 3.35 -12.14
N TYR A 76 -9.62 2.49 -12.42
CA TYR A 76 -11.02 2.79 -12.24
C TYR A 76 -11.76 1.68 -11.51
N LEU A 77 -12.68 2.10 -10.64
CA LEU A 77 -13.69 1.26 -10.01
C LEU A 77 -15.08 1.75 -10.42
N LEU A 78 -15.81 0.89 -11.13
CA LEU A 78 -17.20 1.12 -11.48
C LEU A 78 -18.13 0.44 -10.47
N ARG A 79 -19.11 1.18 -9.97
CA ARG A 79 -20.10 0.73 -9.01
C ARG A 79 -21.51 0.89 -9.55
N TYR A 80 -22.45 0.07 -9.09
CA TYR A 80 -23.89 0.21 -9.35
C TYR A 80 -24.65 0.24 -8.04
N GLY A 81 -25.40 1.31 -7.77
CA GLY A 81 -26.07 1.48 -6.47
C GLY A 81 -25.10 1.43 -5.28
N GLY A 82 -23.86 1.90 -5.47
CA GLY A 82 -22.78 1.87 -4.47
C GLY A 82 -21.97 0.56 -4.42
N TYR A 83 -22.40 -0.51 -5.09
CA TYR A 83 -21.73 -1.80 -5.07
C TYR A 83 -20.68 -1.94 -6.17
N PRO A 84 -19.48 -2.49 -5.88
CA PRO A 84 -18.42 -2.64 -6.89
C PRO A 84 -18.82 -3.69 -7.93
N LEU A 85 -18.61 -3.38 -9.20
CA LEU A 85 -18.91 -4.26 -10.33
C LEU A 85 -17.69 -4.57 -11.18
N TYR A 86 -16.95 -3.53 -11.57
CA TYR A 86 -15.79 -3.66 -12.45
C TYR A 86 -14.61 -2.91 -11.85
N TRP A 87 -13.46 -3.57 -11.86
CA TRP A 87 -12.17 -2.92 -11.77
C TRP A 87 -11.53 -2.98 -13.14
N PHE A 88 -11.03 -1.85 -13.61
CA PHE A 88 -10.34 -1.83 -14.89
C PHE A 88 -9.18 -0.85 -14.90
N THR A 89 -8.27 -1.15 -15.81
CA THR A 89 -7.07 -0.38 -16.15
C THR A 89 -7.09 -0.14 -17.66
N PRO A 90 -6.13 0.61 -18.22
CA PRO A 90 -5.97 0.69 -19.67
C PRO A 90 -5.67 -0.65 -20.33
N TYR A 91 -5.27 -1.65 -19.54
CA TYR A 91 -4.72 -2.89 -20.03
C TYR A 91 -5.64 -4.08 -19.83
N ASP A 92 -6.47 -4.09 -18.79
CA ASP A 92 -7.29 -5.23 -18.41
C ASP A 92 -8.49 -4.85 -17.55
N GLU A 93 -9.44 -5.77 -17.41
CA GLU A 93 -10.63 -5.64 -16.59
C GLU A 93 -10.96 -6.92 -15.81
N LYS A 94 -11.42 -6.73 -14.56
CA LYS A 94 -11.95 -7.81 -13.72
C LYS A 94 -13.39 -7.52 -13.35
N ILE A 95 -14.22 -8.55 -13.44
CA ILE A 95 -15.65 -8.50 -13.14
C ILE A 95 -15.90 -9.16 -11.80
N TYR A 96 -16.58 -8.46 -10.89
CA TYR A 96 -17.01 -9.05 -9.64
C TYR A 96 -18.25 -9.94 -9.86
N GLU A 97 -18.11 -11.26 -9.74
CA GLU A 97 -19.19 -12.19 -10.04
C GLU A 97 -20.13 -12.43 -8.85
N TYR A 98 -19.57 -12.49 -7.64
CA TYR A 98 -20.31 -12.93 -6.46
C TYR A 98 -20.67 -11.81 -5.49
N TYR A 99 -21.96 -11.52 -5.46
CA TYR A 99 -22.60 -10.78 -4.37
C TYR A 99 -23.43 -11.76 -3.53
N ARG A 100 -23.05 -11.96 -2.27
CA ARG A 100 -23.97 -12.43 -1.23
C ARG A 100 -24.25 -11.25 -0.32
N LYS A 101 -25.52 -10.99 -0.01
CA LYS A 101 -25.84 -10.21 1.20
C LYS A 101 -25.12 -10.86 2.39
N PRO A 102 -24.80 -10.15 3.48
CA PRO A 102 -24.28 -10.77 4.70
C PRO A 102 -25.12 -11.98 5.18
N SER A 103 -26.40 -12.04 4.78
CA SER A 103 -27.32 -13.15 5.00
C SER A 103 -27.20 -14.35 4.04
N GLY A 104 -26.28 -14.33 3.08
CA GLY A 104 -26.07 -15.42 2.10
C GLY A 104 -27.00 -15.44 0.89
N ALA A 105 -27.96 -14.52 0.78
CA ALA A 105 -28.92 -14.47 -0.33
C ALA A 105 -28.31 -13.87 -1.61
N SER A 106 -28.67 -14.43 -2.78
CA SER A 106 -28.38 -13.85 -4.09
C SER A 106 -29.17 -12.55 -4.27
N ASP A 107 -28.51 -11.49 -4.74
CA ASP A 107 -29.16 -10.19 -4.92
C ASP A 107 -29.60 -9.94 -6.35
N SER A 108 -30.80 -9.38 -6.50
CA SER A 108 -31.42 -9.05 -7.79
C SER A 108 -30.63 -8.02 -8.61
N SER A 109 -29.75 -7.26 -7.95
CA SER A 109 -28.89 -6.23 -8.53
C SER A 109 -27.97 -6.79 -9.63
N ARG A 110 -27.36 -7.98 -9.46
CA ARG A 110 -26.50 -8.57 -10.50
C ARG A 110 -27.31 -9.04 -11.72
N GLN A 111 -28.58 -9.41 -11.55
CA GLN A 111 -29.44 -9.73 -12.70
C GLN A 111 -29.73 -8.51 -13.55
N ALA A 112 -29.97 -7.34 -12.93
CA ALA A 112 -30.12 -6.08 -13.66
C ALA A 112 -28.84 -5.70 -14.40
N VAL A 113 -27.68 -5.85 -13.74
CA VAL A 113 -26.37 -5.54 -14.34
C VAL A 113 -26.02 -6.50 -15.50
N LYS A 114 -26.38 -7.80 -15.42
CA LYS A 114 -26.17 -8.75 -16.52
C LYS A 114 -26.81 -8.32 -17.84
N VAL A 115 -27.90 -7.54 -17.80
CA VAL A 115 -28.57 -7.01 -19.00
C VAL A 115 -27.72 -5.92 -19.68
N ILE A 116 -26.93 -5.18 -18.90
CA ILE A 116 -26.11 -4.05 -19.40
C ILE A 116 -24.61 -4.36 -19.45
N ASP A 117 -24.15 -5.55 -19.03
CA ASP A 117 -22.75 -5.97 -19.01
C ASP A 117 -22.03 -5.73 -20.34
N GLN A 118 -22.67 -6.06 -21.47
CA GLN A 118 -22.08 -5.85 -22.80
C GLN A 118 -21.86 -4.37 -23.12
N ALA A 119 -22.78 -3.50 -22.69
CA ALA A 119 -22.65 -2.06 -22.89
C ALA A 119 -21.54 -1.48 -22.01
N ILE A 120 -21.44 -1.94 -20.76
CA ILE A 120 -20.37 -1.55 -19.82
C ILE A 120 -19.00 -1.98 -20.38
N LEU A 121 -18.85 -3.25 -20.76
CA LEU A 121 -17.61 -3.79 -21.32
C LEU A 121 -17.20 -3.05 -22.59
N LYS A 122 -18.15 -2.71 -23.46
CA LYS A 122 -17.86 -1.91 -24.65
C LYS A 122 -17.23 -0.55 -24.31
N VAL A 123 -17.76 0.17 -23.32
CA VAL A 123 -17.18 1.46 -22.88
C VAL A 123 -15.76 1.26 -22.33
N ILE A 124 -15.55 0.22 -21.52
CA ILE A 124 -14.22 -0.11 -20.97
C ILE A 124 -13.24 -0.42 -22.11
N HIS A 125 -13.61 -1.29 -23.05
CA HIS A 125 -12.75 -1.69 -24.16
C HIS A 125 -12.45 -0.52 -25.11
N GLU A 126 -13.42 0.34 -25.41
CA GLU A 126 -13.18 1.57 -26.18
C GLU A 126 -12.15 2.47 -25.51
N TYR A 127 -12.21 2.59 -24.19
CA TYR A 127 -11.21 3.34 -23.42
C TYR A 127 -9.83 2.68 -23.47
N GLN A 128 -9.73 1.36 -23.29
CA GLN A 128 -8.47 0.62 -23.39
C GLN A 128 -7.83 0.81 -24.78
N VAL A 129 -8.64 0.72 -25.84
CA VAL A 129 -8.21 0.98 -27.23
C VAL A 129 -7.77 2.43 -27.42
N HIS A 130 -8.47 3.38 -26.80
CA HIS A 130 -8.09 4.78 -26.86
C HIS A 130 -6.75 5.04 -26.17
N ASN A 131 -6.48 4.38 -25.03
CA ASN A 131 -5.23 4.53 -24.30
C ASN A 131 -4.01 4.07 -25.12
N LEU A 132 -4.18 3.08 -26.02
CA LEU A 132 -3.11 2.65 -26.93
C LEU A 132 -2.58 3.78 -27.82
N PHE A 133 -3.39 4.82 -28.10
CA PHE A 133 -2.93 5.96 -28.90
C PHE A 133 -1.93 6.85 -28.18
N TYR A 134 -1.96 6.88 -26.85
CA TYR A 134 -0.95 7.57 -26.06
C TYR A 134 0.45 6.94 -26.25
N TRP A 135 0.46 5.66 -26.63
CA TRP A 135 1.65 4.83 -26.80
C TRP A 135 1.90 4.45 -28.27
N ASN A 136 1.31 5.18 -29.23
CA ASN A 136 1.38 4.85 -30.64
C ASN A 136 2.81 4.74 -31.19
N ASP A 137 3.74 5.55 -30.68
CA ASP A 137 5.15 5.58 -31.07
C ASP A 137 5.91 4.27 -30.73
N LEU A 138 5.34 3.44 -29.84
CA LEU A 138 5.92 2.16 -29.42
C LEU A 138 5.55 0.99 -30.33
N PHE A 139 4.62 1.20 -31.27
CA PHE A 139 4.10 0.15 -32.14
C PHE A 139 4.35 0.47 -33.61
N THR A 140 4.68 -0.56 -34.39
CA THR A 140 4.46 -0.48 -35.84
C THR A 140 2.95 -0.45 -36.13
N GLU A 141 2.53 0.13 -37.25
CA GLU A 141 1.11 0.21 -37.64
C GLU A 141 0.39 -1.14 -37.57
N LYS A 142 1.06 -2.21 -38.05
CA LYS A 142 0.55 -3.59 -37.99
C LYS A 142 0.42 -4.13 -36.57
N GLN A 143 1.35 -3.81 -35.67
CA GLN A 143 1.25 -4.20 -34.27
C GLN A 143 0.14 -3.43 -33.57
N LEU A 144 0.01 -2.14 -33.84
CA LEU A 144 -1.04 -1.31 -33.27
C LEU A 144 -2.44 -1.83 -33.66
N GLU A 145 -2.65 -2.23 -34.91
CA GLU A 145 -3.90 -2.88 -35.34
C GLU A 145 -4.19 -4.17 -34.56
N GLN A 146 -3.17 -5.00 -34.30
CA GLN A 146 -3.33 -6.23 -33.53
C GLN A 146 -3.65 -5.96 -32.06
N GLU A 147 -2.97 -5.00 -31.43
CA GLU A 147 -3.22 -4.61 -30.04
C GLU A 147 -4.63 -4.06 -29.84
N ARG A 148 -5.14 -3.28 -30.80
CA ARG A 148 -6.50 -2.70 -30.74
C ARG A 148 -7.61 -3.75 -30.78
N LEU A 149 -7.34 -4.93 -31.30
CA LEU A 149 -8.30 -6.04 -31.30
C LEU A 149 -8.28 -6.86 -30.00
N LYS A 150 -7.25 -6.73 -29.16
CA LYS A 150 -7.11 -7.56 -27.96
C LYS A 150 -8.22 -7.31 -26.93
N PRO A 151 -8.58 -6.07 -26.56
CA PRO A 151 -9.66 -5.81 -25.60
C PRO A 151 -10.97 -6.54 -25.95
N TYR A 152 -11.38 -6.46 -27.21
CA TYR A 152 -12.65 -7.04 -27.67
C TYR A 152 -12.66 -8.57 -27.77
N ASN A 153 -11.49 -9.19 -27.90
CA ASN A 153 -11.36 -10.65 -28.05
C ASN A 153 -10.96 -11.36 -26.74
N ARG A 154 -10.68 -10.58 -25.69
CA ARG A 154 -10.24 -11.10 -24.40
C ARG A 154 -11.43 -11.73 -23.65
N PRO A 155 -11.28 -12.94 -23.11
CA PRO A 155 -12.24 -13.44 -22.13
C PRO A 155 -12.08 -12.65 -20.83
N SER A 156 -13.11 -11.90 -20.43
CA SER A 156 -13.08 -11.17 -19.17
C SER A 156 -12.99 -12.13 -17.98
N GLN A 157 -12.20 -11.75 -16.97
CA GLN A 157 -12.00 -12.55 -15.77
C GLN A 157 -13.08 -12.26 -14.74
N PHE A 158 -13.67 -13.32 -14.20
CA PHE A 158 -14.68 -13.25 -13.13
C PHE A 158 -14.03 -13.61 -11.79
N ILE A 159 -14.26 -12.77 -10.78
CA ILE A 159 -13.84 -13.05 -9.40
C ILE A 159 -15.01 -13.71 -8.66
N GLY A 160 -14.83 -14.99 -8.27
CA GLY A 160 -15.83 -15.85 -7.62
C GLY A 160 -15.70 -15.92 -6.09
N PRO A 161 -16.56 -16.69 -5.39
CA PRO A 161 -16.67 -16.72 -3.93
C PRO A 161 -15.66 -17.67 -3.26
N GLY A 162 -14.83 -18.35 -4.05
CA GLY A 162 -13.79 -19.28 -3.60
C GLY A 162 -12.37 -18.69 -3.69
N GLU A 163 -12.22 -17.51 -4.28
CA GLU A 163 -11.02 -16.71 -4.11
C GLU A 163 -11.32 -15.76 -2.96
N LEU A 164 -10.66 -15.96 -1.81
CA LEU A 164 -10.53 -14.95 -0.76
C LEU A 164 -9.72 -13.78 -1.32
N VAL A 165 -10.27 -13.07 -2.31
CA VAL A 165 -9.83 -11.71 -2.56
C VAL A 165 -10.53 -10.92 -1.46
N SER A 166 -9.81 -10.75 -0.35
CA SER A 166 -10.01 -9.64 0.58
C SER A 166 -10.55 -8.48 -0.24
N SER A 167 -11.78 -8.02 0.06
CA SER A 167 -12.44 -6.90 -0.63
C SER A 167 -11.36 -5.93 -1.08
N PRO A 168 -11.08 -5.77 -2.39
CA PRO A 168 -9.79 -5.25 -2.84
C PRO A 168 -9.53 -3.96 -2.10
N ILE A 169 -8.66 -4.07 -1.10
CA ILE A 169 -8.26 -2.95 -0.30
C ILE A 169 -7.60 -2.08 -1.36
N SER A 170 -8.07 -0.84 -1.48
CA SER A 170 -7.44 0.16 -2.34
C SER A 170 -6.09 0.47 -1.71
N PHE A 171 -5.17 -0.48 -1.82
CA PHE A 171 -3.78 -0.31 -1.51
C PHE A 171 -3.22 0.47 -2.68
N THR A 172 -3.41 1.77 -2.53
CA THR A 172 -2.45 2.76 -2.98
C THR A 172 -1.03 2.21 -2.80
N ASP A 173 -0.15 2.48 -3.76
CA ASP A 173 1.30 2.28 -3.63
C ASP A 173 1.72 2.36 -2.15
N PRO A 174 2.27 1.29 -1.56
CA PRO A 174 2.61 1.28 -0.14
C PRO A 174 3.37 2.57 0.16
N LYS A 175 2.77 3.47 0.95
CA LYS A 175 3.17 4.87 0.95
C LYS A 175 4.54 5.07 1.59
N HIS A 176 5.62 4.72 0.91
CA HIS A 176 6.97 4.87 1.44
C HIS A 176 7.24 6.34 1.79
N ARG A 177 7.86 6.53 2.95
CA ARG A 177 8.57 7.78 3.22
C ARG A 177 9.58 8.01 2.09
N PRO A 178 9.76 9.25 1.61
CA PRO A 178 10.81 9.60 0.67
C PRO A 178 12.14 9.13 1.23
N LEU A 179 13.01 8.60 0.35
CA LEU A 179 14.33 8.11 0.73
C LEU A 179 15.09 9.12 1.60
N ALA A 180 15.08 10.41 1.24
CA ALA A 180 15.72 11.46 2.03
C ALA A 180 15.19 11.60 3.48
N ALA A 181 13.92 11.27 3.72
CA ALA A 181 13.36 11.25 5.07
C ALA A 181 13.75 9.98 5.84
N VAL A 182 13.90 8.85 5.15
CA VAL A 182 14.44 7.60 5.71
C VAL A 182 15.91 7.81 6.09
N GLU A 183 16.75 8.24 5.16
CA GLU A 183 18.18 8.51 5.37
C GLU A 183 18.41 9.45 6.55
N LYS A 184 17.63 10.53 6.66
CA LYS A 184 17.72 11.47 7.78
C LYS A 184 17.36 10.84 9.13
N ASN A 185 16.37 9.93 9.15
CA ASN A 185 16.00 9.22 10.36
C ASN A 185 17.05 8.17 10.74
N THR A 186 17.63 7.49 9.75
CA THR A 186 18.75 6.56 9.93
C THR A 186 19.94 7.29 10.54
N GLU A 187 20.37 8.41 9.94
CA GLU A 187 21.47 9.24 10.42
C GLU A 187 21.20 9.73 11.86
N PHE A 188 19.97 10.16 12.16
CA PHE A 188 19.57 10.53 13.52
C PHE A 188 19.73 9.37 14.50
N LEU A 189 19.20 8.18 14.18
CA LEU A 189 19.28 7.02 15.06
C LEU A 189 20.74 6.60 15.27
N GLU A 190 21.52 6.44 14.20
CA GLU A 190 22.94 6.10 14.25
C GLU A 190 23.71 7.09 15.12
N THR A 191 23.54 8.39 14.85
CA THR A 191 24.23 9.45 15.59
C THR A 191 23.85 9.43 17.07
N GLN A 192 22.56 9.41 17.40
CA GLN A 192 22.13 9.49 18.80
C GLN A 192 22.52 8.24 19.60
N LEU A 193 22.47 7.06 18.98
CA LEU A 193 22.86 5.81 19.63
C LEU A 193 24.38 5.75 19.86
N ASP A 194 25.20 6.13 18.87
CA ASP A 194 26.66 6.18 19.02
C ASP A 194 27.10 7.18 20.11
N HIS A 195 26.46 8.36 20.16
CA HIS A 195 26.70 9.35 21.23
C HIS A 195 26.32 8.84 22.62
N LEU A 196 25.33 7.95 22.70
CA LEU A 196 24.88 7.36 23.95
C LEU A 196 25.82 6.25 24.42
N ASP A 197 26.19 5.34 23.52
CA ASP A 197 27.20 4.30 23.74
C ASP A 197 27.70 3.77 22.38
N SER A 198 29.01 3.83 22.12
CA SER A 198 29.63 3.39 20.86
C SER A 198 29.42 1.91 20.49
N ARG A 199 28.88 1.09 21.41
CA ARG A 199 28.52 -0.31 21.16
C ARG A 199 27.12 -0.49 20.60
N LEU A 200 26.32 0.58 20.64
CA LEU A 200 24.99 0.60 20.06
C LEU A 200 25.10 0.81 18.55
N THR A 201 24.44 -0.05 17.79
CA THR A 201 24.35 0.06 16.33
C THR A 201 22.89 -0.11 15.91
N VAL A 202 22.56 0.39 14.73
CA VAL A 202 21.22 0.27 14.16
C VAL A 202 21.33 -0.23 12.73
N ILE A 203 20.41 -1.11 12.34
CA ILE A 203 20.29 -1.62 10.98
C ILE A 203 18.89 -1.27 10.48
N HIS A 204 18.81 -0.61 9.33
CA HIS A 204 17.57 -0.36 8.61
C HIS A 204 17.14 -1.62 7.85
N ASP A 205 15.85 -1.93 7.90
CA ASP A 205 15.26 -2.95 7.05
C ASP A 205 14.69 -2.32 5.78
N ASP A 206 15.42 -2.44 4.67
CA ASP A 206 15.01 -1.90 3.37
C ASP A 206 13.71 -2.50 2.84
N SER A 207 13.24 -3.62 3.41
CA SER A 207 11.94 -4.23 3.06
C SER A 207 10.76 -3.65 3.84
N TYR A 208 11.00 -2.81 4.85
CA TYR A 208 9.93 -2.22 5.65
C TYR A 208 9.08 -1.24 4.83
N ILE A 209 7.77 -1.36 5.03
CA ILE A 209 6.79 -0.52 4.36
C ILE A 209 6.06 0.34 5.39
N ASP A 210 6.22 1.65 5.26
CA ASP A 210 5.43 2.62 6.03
C ASP A 210 4.11 2.88 5.30
N PHE A 211 3.00 2.27 5.74
CA PHE A 211 1.70 2.46 5.11
C PHE A 211 1.01 3.79 5.50
N GLY A 212 1.65 4.62 6.32
CA GLY A 212 1.03 5.76 6.94
C GLY A 212 0.18 5.39 8.17
N PRO A 213 -0.36 6.40 8.89
CA PRO A 213 -0.78 6.19 10.27
C PRO A 213 -1.91 5.19 10.49
N ASP A 214 -2.98 5.23 9.70
CA ASP A 214 -4.17 4.40 9.94
C ASP A 214 -3.85 2.91 9.76
N ILE A 215 -3.22 2.57 8.63
CA ILE A 215 -2.84 1.19 8.31
C ILE A 215 -1.65 0.74 9.16
N GLY A 216 -0.66 1.62 9.34
CA GLY A 216 0.52 1.31 10.14
C GLY A 216 0.21 1.02 11.61
N HIS A 217 -0.74 1.74 12.21
CA HIS A 217 -1.22 1.43 13.56
C HIS A 217 -1.98 0.10 13.61
N PHE A 218 -2.84 -0.17 12.62
CA PHE A 218 -3.53 -1.47 12.53
C PHE A 218 -2.55 -2.65 12.45
N LEU A 219 -1.56 -2.58 11.57
CA LEU A 219 -0.54 -3.63 11.41
C LEU A 219 0.39 -3.78 12.62
N ALA A 220 0.59 -2.70 13.38
CA ALA A 220 1.34 -2.73 14.62
C ALA A 220 0.56 -3.39 15.78
N GLU A 221 -0.76 -3.20 15.82
CA GLU A 221 -1.65 -3.79 16.84
C GLU A 221 -2.06 -5.23 16.50
N CYS A 222 -2.11 -5.56 15.21
CA CYS A 222 -2.49 -6.87 14.68
C CYS A 222 -1.39 -7.39 13.73
N PRO A 223 -0.19 -7.74 14.24
CA PRO A 223 0.81 -8.40 13.43
C PRO A 223 0.36 -9.80 13.02
N TYR A 224 0.97 -10.35 11.96
CA TYR A 224 0.73 -11.74 11.55
C TYR A 224 1.04 -12.72 12.69
N ASP A 225 0.07 -13.56 13.03
CA ASP A 225 0.18 -14.64 14.00
C ASP A 225 0.12 -15.99 13.26
N PRO A 226 1.21 -16.76 13.20
CA PRO A 226 1.22 -18.06 12.52
C PRO A 226 0.31 -19.12 13.17
N GLU A 227 -0.18 -18.91 14.40
CA GLU A 227 -1.14 -19.80 15.07
C GLU A 227 -2.59 -19.47 14.72
N GLU A 228 -2.91 -18.20 14.41
CA GLU A 228 -4.27 -17.72 14.15
C GLU A 228 -4.55 -17.40 12.68
N ASP A 229 -3.54 -16.94 11.94
CA ASP A 229 -3.66 -16.45 10.57
C ASP A 229 -3.31 -17.51 9.52
N GLU A 230 -3.97 -17.41 8.35
CA GLU A 230 -3.76 -18.35 7.25
C GLU A 230 -2.34 -18.25 6.68
N PRO A 231 -1.73 -19.37 6.23
CA PRO A 231 -0.37 -19.37 5.68
C PRO A 231 -0.17 -18.49 4.44
N ASP A 232 -1.24 -18.15 3.72
CA ASP A 232 -1.24 -17.29 2.54
C ASP A 232 -1.71 -15.86 2.84
N ASP A 233 -1.83 -15.46 4.10
CA ASP A 233 -2.14 -14.08 4.46
C ASP A 233 -1.07 -13.11 3.90
N PRO A 234 -1.45 -12.06 3.15
CA PRO A 234 -0.52 -11.10 2.59
C PRO A 234 0.38 -10.39 3.60
N ILE A 235 -0.07 -10.26 4.86
CA ILE A 235 0.67 -9.58 5.94
C ILE A 235 1.87 -10.42 6.40
N ARG A 236 1.85 -11.74 6.19
CA ARG A 236 2.91 -12.68 6.61
C ARG A 236 4.31 -12.28 6.15
N TYR A 237 4.42 -11.69 4.96
CA TYR A 237 5.71 -11.31 4.36
C TYR A 237 6.10 -9.86 4.61
N LEU A 238 5.28 -9.11 5.35
CA LEU A 238 5.59 -7.73 5.70
C LEU A 238 6.58 -7.70 6.86
N SER A 239 7.63 -6.90 6.73
CA SER A 239 8.50 -6.62 7.86
C SER A 239 7.73 -5.83 8.93
N HIS A 240 7.85 -6.28 10.17
CA HIS A 240 7.16 -5.66 11.30
C HIS A 240 7.91 -4.42 11.83
N TYR A 241 9.22 -4.32 11.57
CA TYR A 241 10.08 -3.25 12.08
C TYR A 241 10.89 -2.57 10.95
N ASP A 242 11.00 -1.25 11.05
CA ASP A 242 11.80 -0.38 10.16
C ASP A 242 13.30 -0.46 10.52
N TYR A 243 13.60 -0.62 11.82
CA TYR A 243 14.96 -0.69 12.33
C TYR A 243 15.12 -1.77 13.38
N HIS A 244 16.33 -2.32 13.47
CA HIS A 244 16.77 -3.14 14.59
C HIS A 244 17.97 -2.49 15.27
N ILE A 245 17.88 -2.32 16.59
CA ILE A 245 18.95 -1.76 17.43
C ILE A 245 19.68 -2.92 18.11
N TYR A 246 21.00 -2.86 18.08
CA TYR A 246 21.89 -3.88 18.63
C TYR A 246 22.82 -3.26 19.66
N PHE A 247 23.23 -4.07 20.64
CA PHE A 247 24.33 -3.78 21.54
C PHE A 247 25.37 -4.90 21.40
N ASN A 248 26.59 -4.56 20.96
CA ASN A 248 27.62 -5.56 20.63
C ASN A 248 27.07 -6.72 19.77
N GLU A 249 26.45 -6.40 18.64
CA GLU A 249 25.87 -7.37 17.68
C GLU A 249 24.68 -8.18 18.21
N THR A 250 24.26 -8.01 19.48
CA THR A 250 23.07 -8.65 20.02
C THR A 250 21.87 -7.74 19.86
N PRO A 251 20.78 -8.16 19.18
CA PRO A 251 19.60 -7.33 19.01
C PRO A 251 18.96 -7.07 20.36
N ILE A 252 18.60 -5.82 20.64
CA ILE A 252 17.92 -5.42 21.87
C ILE A 252 16.51 -4.92 21.60
N TYR A 253 16.30 -4.22 20.49
CA TYR A 253 15.01 -3.67 20.10
C TYR A 253 14.76 -3.78 18.59
N GLY A 254 13.50 -4.03 18.22
CA GLY A 254 12.94 -3.72 16.92
C GLY A 254 12.11 -2.44 17.00
N LEU A 255 12.11 -1.63 15.96
CA LEU A 255 11.50 -0.30 15.96
C LEU A 255 10.77 -0.07 14.65
N SER A 256 9.49 0.29 14.73
CA SER A 256 8.73 0.87 13.62
C SER A 256 8.22 2.26 14.04
N PRO A 257 7.67 3.06 13.12
CA PRO A 257 6.98 4.30 13.47
C PRO A 257 5.82 4.13 14.46
N TYR A 258 5.28 2.91 14.56
CA TYR A 258 4.01 2.62 15.22
C TYR A 258 4.15 1.69 16.43
N SER A 259 5.24 0.94 16.52
CA SER A 259 5.52 -0.04 17.57
C SER A 259 7.01 -0.12 17.95
N ILE A 260 7.27 -0.56 19.18
CA ILE A 260 8.61 -0.94 19.66
C ILE A 260 8.51 -2.39 20.10
N GLY A 261 9.42 -3.23 19.60
CA GLY A 261 9.57 -4.62 19.99
C GLY A 261 10.81 -4.84 20.83
N THR A 262 10.71 -5.65 21.88
CA THR A 262 11.85 -6.06 22.69
C THR A 262 12.38 -7.40 22.20
N SER A 263 13.70 -7.52 22.04
CA SER A 263 14.34 -8.81 21.73
C SER A 263 14.63 -9.60 23.00
N PHE A 264 14.57 -10.93 22.92
CA PHE A 264 14.72 -11.83 24.07
C PHE A 264 15.85 -12.85 23.88
N HIS A 265 16.48 -13.20 25.00
CA HIS A 265 17.37 -14.34 25.13
C HIS A 265 16.55 -15.55 25.57
N GLY A 266 16.56 -16.60 24.74
CA GLY A 266 15.70 -17.76 24.92
C GLY A 266 14.28 -17.53 24.38
N ASP A 267 13.39 -18.48 24.64
CA ASP A 267 12.02 -18.45 24.15
C ASP A 267 11.16 -17.51 24.99
N PHE A 268 10.61 -16.48 24.35
CA PHE A 268 9.73 -15.48 24.96
C PHE A 268 8.55 -16.12 25.71
N PHE A 269 7.88 -17.11 25.12
CA PHE A 269 6.70 -17.74 25.71
C PHE A 269 7.04 -18.68 26.87
N ASN A 270 8.30 -19.12 26.95
CA ASN A 270 8.79 -20.06 27.95
C ASN A 270 9.82 -19.43 28.91
N GLY A 271 9.59 -18.15 29.29
CA GLY A 271 10.37 -17.47 30.33
C GLY A 271 11.66 -16.81 29.85
N GLY A 272 11.73 -16.46 28.56
CA GLY A 272 12.83 -15.71 27.96
C GLY A 272 13.10 -14.39 28.69
N ILE A 273 14.37 -13.98 28.69
CA ILE A 273 14.84 -12.77 29.37
C ILE A 273 15.07 -11.69 28.32
N ALA A 274 14.50 -10.51 28.50
CA ALA A 274 14.76 -9.38 27.58
C ALA A 274 16.27 -9.15 27.43
N ASN A 275 16.75 -8.96 26.20
CA ASN A 275 18.18 -8.89 25.91
C ASN A 275 18.86 -7.73 26.67
N VAL A 276 18.16 -6.62 26.88
CA VAL A 276 18.66 -5.52 27.73
C VAL A 276 18.98 -5.97 29.16
N THR A 277 18.14 -6.82 29.74
CA THR A 277 18.35 -7.41 31.08
C THR A 277 19.42 -8.48 31.06
N TYR A 278 19.39 -9.37 30.05
CA TYR A 278 20.37 -10.45 29.89
C TYR A 278 21.79 -9.90 29.73
N LEU A 279 21.96 -8.83 28.96
CA LEU A 279 23.23 -8.14 28.75
C LEU A 279 23.66 -7.28 29.95
N GLY A 280 22.80 -7.15 30.97
CA GLY A 280 23.07 -6.35 32.17
C GLY A 280 23.16 -4.85 31.89
N LEU A 281 22.38 -4.34 30.93
CA LEU A 281 22.34 -2.91 30.65
C LEU A 281 21.75 -2.16 31.84
N SER A 282 22.30 -0.98 32.16
CA SER A 282 21.75 -0.15 33.22
C SER A 282 20.39 0.38 32.80
N LYS A 283 19.48 0.56 33.77
CA LYS A 283 18.18 1.18 33.51
C LYS A 283 18.30 2.57 32.90
N GLU A 284 19.32 3.33 33.29
CA GLU A 284 19.57 4.67 32.75
C GLU A 284 19.91 4.62 31.25
N LEU A 285 20.70 3.63 30.81
CA LEU A 285 21.00 3.42 29.40
C LEU A 285 19.77 2.95 28.64
N ASP A 286 19.02 2.00 29.20
CA ASP A 286 17.80 1.45 28.60
C ASP A 286 16.72 2.53 28.39
N ASP A 287 16.43 3.31 29.44
CA ASP A 287 15.49 4.44 29.38
C ASP A 287 15.93 5.49 28.34
N ALA A 288 17.24 5.72 28.19
CA ALA A 288 17.79 6.66 27.20
C ALA A 288 17.64 6.16 25.76
N ILE A 289 17.84 4.86 25.50
CA ILE A 289 17.59 4.23 24.20
C ILE A 289 16.11 4.37 23.85
N GLU A 290 15.21 4.09 24.79
CA GLU A 290 13.76 4.20 24.56
C GLU A 290 13.34 5.64 24.20
N VAL A 291 13.94 6.65 24.82
CA VAL A 291 13.73 8.05 24.47
C VAL A 291 14.16 8.35 23.03
N ILE A 292 15.28 7.82 22.56
CA ILE A 292 15.75 7.99 21.18
C ILE A 292 14.74 7.36 20.20
N MET A 293 14.31 6.12 20.47
CA MET A 293 13.29 5.43 19.67
C MET A 293 11.99 6.24 19.57
N ARG A 294 11.49 6.74 20.70
CA ARG A 294 10.26 7.55 20.76
C ARG A 294 10.40 8.90 20.04
N LYS A 295 11.59 9.50 20.01
CA LYS A 295 11.86 10.70 19.20
C LYS A 295 11.77 10.40 17.71
N TYR A 296 12.33 9.28 17.26
CA TYR A 296 12.18 8.82 15.89
C TYR A 296 10.69 8.61 15.52
N MET A 297 9.92 7.93 16.37
CA MET A 297 8.47 7.73 16.14
C MET A 297 7.73 9.06 16.03
N LEU A 298 8.10 10.05 16.86
CA LEU A 298 7.55 11.39 16.79
C LEU A 298 7.93 12.11 15.48
N TYR A 299 9.16 11.99 14.99
CA TYR A 299 9.58 12.56 13.71
C TYR A 299 8.82 11.95 12.53
N ASN A 300 8.57 10.64 12.57
CA ASN A 300 7.70 9.99 11.58
C ASN A 300 6.27 10.59 11.59
N LYS A 301 5.70 10.86 12.77
CA LYS A 301 4.39 11.54 12.85
C LYS A 301 4.41 12.94 12.24
N TYR A 302 5.48 13.70 12.43
CA TYR A 302 5.64 15.00 11.76
C TYR A 302 5.71 14.90 10.23
N TYR A 303 6.26 13.81 9.69
CA TYR A 303 6.23 13.52 8.27
C TYR A 303 4.78 13.32 7.79
N TRP A 304 3.97 12.58 8.54
CA TRP A 304 2.56 12.32 8.23
C TRP A 304 1.57 13.40 8.69
N ARG A 305 2.03 14.59 9.09
CA ARG A 305 1.16 15.64 9.67
C ARG A 305 -0.03 16.04 8.77
N ASN A 306 0.11 15.90 7.45
CA ASN A 306 -0.93 16.28 6.50
C ASN A 306 -2.10 15.28 6.45
N ASN A 307 -1.98 14.12 7.11
CA ASN A 307 -3.09 13.17 7.28
C ASN A 307 -4.01 13.55 8.45
N TYR A 308 -3.70 14.62 9.18
CA TYR A 308 -4.45 15.07 10.34
C TYR A 308 -4.97 16.49 10.13
N SER A 309 -6.05 16.85 10.82
CA SER A 309 -6.36 18.27 11.01
C SER A 309 -5.25 18.92 11.84
N TYR A 310 -5.12 20.24 11.74
CA TYR A 310 -4.10 20.97 12.50
C TYR A 310 -4.30 20.77 14.01
N GLU A 311 -5.55 20.87 14.48
CA GLU A 311 -5.94 20.74 15.88
C GLU A 311 -5.64 19.33 16.42
N ASP A 312 -6.06 18.29 15.69
CA ASP A 312 -5.83 16.90 16.09
C ASP A 312 -4.33 16.58 16.14
N PHE A 313 -3.56 17.06 15.17
CA PHE A 313 -2.12 16.86 15.15
C PHE A 313 -1.43 17.48 16.38
N GLN A 314 -1.82 18.70 16.75
CA GLN A 314 -1.25 19.36 17.94
C GLN A 314 -1.60 18.63 19.23
N GLU A 315 -2.82 18.12 19.35
CA GLU A 315 -3.24 17.33 20.50
C GLU A 315 -2.46 16.02 20.60
N ILE A 316 -2.38 15.25 19.51
CA ILE A 316 -1.65 13.99 19.43
C ILE A 316 -0.18 14.18 19.80
N VAL A 317 0.49 15.18 19.21
CA VAL A 317 1.90 15.47 19.51
C VAL A 317 2.10 15.86 20.96
N ARG A 318 1.22 16.71 21.52
CA ARG A 318 1.30 17.10 22.94
C ARG A 318 1.14 15.88 23.86
N ASN A 319 0.20 14.99 23.53
CA ASN A 319 -0.03 13.77 24.29
C ASN A 319 1.19 12.85 24.23
N TYR A 320 1.79 12.63 23.05
CA TYR A 320 3.00 11.83 22.95
C TYR A 320 4.16 12.45 23.71
N LYS A 321 4.45 13.75 23.55
CA LYS A 321 5.53 14.40 24.31
C LYS A 321 5.36 14.23 25.81
N LYS A 322 4.15 14.37 26.32
CA LYS A 322 3.83 14.19 27.73
C LYS A 322 4.00 12.72 28.16
N THR A 323 3.36 11.78 27.47
CA THR A 323 3.35 10.35 27.81
C THR A 323 4.75 9.74 27.70
N TRP A 324 5.48 10.10 26.64
CA TRP A 324 6.81 9.59 26.36
C TRP A 324 7.93 10.39 27.03
N LYS A 325 7.59 11.43 27.79
CA LYS A 325 8.54 12.32 28.49
C LYS A 325 9.58 12.94 27.54
N LEU A 326 9.14 13.32 26.35
CA LEU A 326 9.96 14.01 25.35
C LEU A 326 9.83 15.52 25.58
N ASN A 327 10.87 16.13 26.14
CA ASN A 327 10.93 17.58 26.39
C ASN A 327 11.06 18.39 25.11
#